data_AF-A0A286TY73-F1
#
_entry.id   AF-A0A286TY73-F1
#
_cell.length_a   1.000
_cell.length_b   1.000
_cell.length_c   1.000
_cell.angle_alpha   90.00
_cell.angle_beta   90.00
_cell.angle_gamma   90.00
#
_symmetry.space_group_name_H-M   'P 1'
#
loop_
_entity.id
_entity.type
_entity.pdbx_description
1 polymer ?
#
loop_
_entity_poly.entity_id
_entity_poly.type
_entity_poly.pdbx_seq_one_letter_code
_entity_poly.pdbx_strand_id
1 'polypeptide(L)'
;MKNINTLIFDMDGVVVYGMQYHIKSWQEALSTIDISASDLDIYLMEGITDRETMKMFARKSNVSISDETTDKIVKLKYKIFNSG
;
A
#
# COMPACT_ATOMS: atom_id res chain seq x y z
N MET A 1 32.32 -6.81 22.29
CA MET A 1 30.86 -6.72 22.03
C MET A 1 30.60 -5.41 21.32
N LYS A 2 29.72 -5.38 20.30
CA LYS A 2 29.33 -4.13 19.65
C LYS A 2 28.37 -3.40 20.61
N ASN A 3 28.68 -2.15 20.95
CA ASN A 3 27.75 -1.28 21.68
C ASN A 3 26.67 -0.82 20.70
N ILE A 4 25.43 -1.23 20.95
CA ILE A 4 24.24 -0.79 20.21
C ILE A 4 23.63 0.37 21.00
N ASN A 5 23.61 1.55 20.40
CA ASN A 5 23.19 2.77 21.08
C ASN A 5 21.82 3.25 20.58
N THR A 6 21.36 2.74 19.44
CA THR A 6 20.13 3.19 18.76
C THR A 6 19.46 2.02 18.04
N LEU A 7 18.14 1.97 18.14
CA LEU A 7 17.27 1.06 17.42
C LEU A 7 16.20 1.90 16.71
N ILE A 8 15.97 1.63 15.43
CA ILE A 8 14.88 2.24 14.65
C ILE A 8 13.98 1.08 14.23
N PHE A 9 12.72 1.16 14.58
CA PHE A 9 11.71 0.15 14.28
C PHE A 9 10.85 0.65 13.14
N ASP A 10 10.50 -0.27 12.24
CA ASP A 10 9.40 -0.05 11.32
C ASP A 10 8.07 0.01 12.09
N MET A 11 7.05 0.63 11.51
CA MET A 11 5.78 0.82 12.20
C MET A 11 4.83 -0.34 11.93
N ASP A 12 4.42 -0.51 10.68
CA ASP A 12 3.45 -1.50 10.26
C ASP A 12 4.12 -2.89 10.20
N GLY A 13 3.44 -3.92 10.72
CA GLY A 13 3.98 -5.27 10.79
C GLY A 13 5.06 -5.50 11.87
N VAL A 14 5.63 -4.44 12.46
CA VAL A 14 6.66 -4.52 13.51
C VAL A 14 6.15 -4.00 14.86
N VAL A 15 5.74 -2.73 14.93
CA VAL A 15 5.21 -2.12 16.17
C VAL A 15 3.70 -2.26 16.23
N VAL A 16 3.02 -2.13 15.07
CA VAL A 16 1.57 -2.18 14.94
C VAL A 16 1.18 -3.37 14.06
N TYR A 17 0.20 -4.16 14.50
CA TYR A 17 -0.42 -5.20 13.68
C TYR A 17 -1.42 -4.58 12.67
N GLY A 18 -0.90 -3.72 11.79
CA GLY A 18 -1.66 -2.88 10.86
C GLY A 18 -1.80 -3.46 9.45
N MET A 19 -0.95 -4.42 9.06
CA MET A 19 -0.82 -4.85 7.66
C MET A 19 -2.10 -5.41 7.04
N GLN A 20 -2.95 -6.06 7.83
CA GLN A 20 -4.26 -6.52 7.36
C GLN A 20 -5.16 -5.38 6.84
N TYR A 21 -5.05 -4.18 7.42
CA TYR A 21 -5.79 -3.01 6.98
C TYR A 21 -5.18 -2.37 5.72
N HIS A 22 -3.85 -2.39 5.61
CA HIS A 22 -3.17 -1.99 4.37
C HIS A 22 -3.56 -2.90 3.20
N ILE A 23 -3.56 -4.21 3.41
CA ILE A 23 -3.97 -5.21 2.40
C ILE A 23 -5.41 -4.95 1.97
N LYS A 24 -6.35 -4.93 2.92
CA LYS A 24 -7.76 -4.73 2.61
C LYS A 24 -8.03 -3.42 1.88
N SER A 25 -7.45 -2.31 2.34
CA SER A 25 -7.67 -1.00 1.74
C SER A 25 -7.11 -0.89 0.33
N TRP A 26 -5.97 -1.50 0.04
CA TRP A 26 -5.43 -1.58 -1.31
C TRP A 26 -6.26 -2.47 -2.23
N GLN A 27 -6.64 -3.67 -1.79
CA GLN A 27 -7.46 -4.58 -2.59
C GLN A 27 -8.80 -3.93 -2.99
N GLU A 28 -9.47 -3.31 -2.02
CA GLU A 28 -10.75 -2.64 -2.26
C GLU A 28 -10.57 -1.43 -3.18
N ALA A 29 -9.55 -0.59 -2.97
CA ALA A 29 -9.30 0.57 -3.84
C ALA A 29 -8.94 0.14 -5.29
N LEU A 30 -8.08 -0.86 -5.46
CA LEU A 30 -7.67 -1.36 -6.77
C LEU A 30 -8.84 -2.03 -7.53
N SER A 31 -9.73 -2.71 -6.80
CA SER A 31 -10.90 -3.36 -7.41
C SER A 31 -11.82 -2.37 -8.15
N THR A 32 -11.82 -1.08 -7.77
CA THR A 32 -12.62 -0.04 -8.44
C THR A 32 -12.16 0.31 -9.86
N ILE A 33 -10.97 -0.17 -10.24
CA ILE A 33 -10.38 0.01 -11.58
C ILE A 33 -9.97 -1.33 -12.20
N ASP A 34 -10.64 -2.42 -11.78
CA ASP A 34 -10.43 -3.78 -12.28
C ASP A 34 -8.99 -4.31 -12.12
N ILE A 35 -8.24 -3.76 -11.16
CA ILE A 35 -6.92 -4.27 -10.79
C ILE A 35 -7.07 -5.15 -9.56
N SER A 36 -6.45 -6.33 -9.61
CA SER A 36 -6.33 -7.23 -8.47
C SER A 36 -4.87 -7.35 -8.04
N ALA A 37 -4.66 -7.45 -6.72
CA ALA A 37 -3.36 -7.67 -6.12
C ALA A 37 -3.51 -8.72 -5.01
N SER A 38 -2.58 -9.67 -4.96
CA SER A 38 -2.51 -10.61 -3.85
C SER A 38 -2.03 -9.92 -2.58
N ASP A 39 -2.30 -10.51 -1.41
CA ASP A 39 -1.79 -10.03 -0.13
C ASP A 39 -0.26 -9.86 -0.17
N LEU A 40 0.44 -10.83 -0.78
CA LEU A 40 1.89 -10.79 -0.95
C LEU A 40 2.32 -9.62 -1.84
N ASP A 41 1.60 -9.33 -2.91
CA ASP A 41 1.92 -8.19 -3.77
C ASP A 41 1.85 -6.87 -3.02
N ILE A 42 0.85 -6.70 -2.15
CA ILE A 42 0.70 -5.49 -1.35
C ILE A 42 1.75 -5.44 -0.25
N TYR A 43 2.04 -6.58 0.39
CA TYR A 43 3.09 -6.70 1.40
C TYR A 43 4.45 -6.29 0.86
N LEU A 44 4.79 -6.72 -0.37
CA LEU A 44 6.06 -6.37 -1.01
C LEU A 44 6.18 -4.88 -1.38
N MET A 45 5.10 -4.11 -1.32
CA MET A 45 5.10 -2.67 -1.56
C MET A 45 5.12 -1.86 -0.26
N GLU A 46 5.13 -2.50 0.90
CA GLU A 46 5.26 -1.83 2.20
C GLU A 46 6.53 -0.96 2.24
N GLY A 47 6.40 0.26 2.78
CA GLY A 47 7.46 1.26 2.79
C GLY A 47 7.64 2.06 1.50
N ILE A 48 6.95 1.70 0.40
CA ILE A 48 6.89 2.51 -0.83
C ILE A 48 5.78 3.56 -0.73
N THR A 49 6.01 4.75 -1.26
CA THR A 49 4.98 5.80 -1.28
C THR A 49 3.74 5.37 -2.08
N ASP A 50 2.53 5.67 -1.60
CA ASP A 50 1.29 5.16 -2.21
C ASP A 50 1.16 5.49 -3.70
N ARG A 51 1.63 6.66 -4.14
CA ARG A 51 1.59 7.06 -5.56
C ARG A 51 2.48 6.16 -6.43
N GLU A 52 3.67 5.81 -5.96
CA GLU A 52 4.56 4.89 -6.68
C GLU A 52 4.03 3.46 -6.63
N THR A 53 3.49 3.03 -5.48
CA THR A 53 2.79 1.74 -5.34
C THR A 53 1.65 1.60 -6.36
N MET A 54 0.82 2.64 -6.51
CA MET A 54 -0.26 2.64 -7.50
C MET A 54 0.26 2.55 -8.94
N LYS A 55 1.33 3.28 -9.29
CA LYS A 55 1.98 3.17 -10.61
C LYS A 55 2.55 1.77 -10.86
N MET A 56 3.09 1.11 -9.83
CA MET A 56 3.59 -0.26 -9.93
C MET A 56 2.45 -1.26 -10.18
N PHE A 57 1.32 -1.12 -9.49
CA PHE A 57 0.14 -1.95 -9.75
C PHE A 57 -0.43 -1.74 -11.15
N ALA A 58 -0.51 -0.50 -11.61
CA ALA A 58 -0.95 -0.18 -12.97
C ALA A 58 -0.04 -0.80 -14.03
N ARG A 59 1.28 -0.68 -13.86
CA ARG A 59 2.28 -1.31 -14.75
C ARG A 59 2.17 -2.83 -14.74
N LYS A 60 2.05 -3.45 -13.56
CA LYS A 60 1.91 -4.92 -13.42
C LYS A 60 0.63 -5.43 -14.11
N SER A 61 -0.42 -4.62 -14.10
CA SER A 61 -1.72 -4.95 -14.69
C SER A 61 -1.86 -4.51 -16.16
N ASN A 62 -0.81 -3.90 -16.74
CA ASN A 62 -0.81 -3.31 -18.07
C ASN A 62 -1.95 -2.28 -18.30
N VAL A 63 -2.31 -1.55 -17.24
CA VAL A 63 -3.32 -0.49 -17.25
C VAL A 63 -2.63 0.86 -17.29
N SER A 64 -3.04 1.73 -18.23
CA SER A 64 -2.60 3.11 -18.24
C SER A 64 -3.52 3.95 -17.37
N ILE A 65 -2.97 4.57 -16.32
CA ILE A 65 -3.72 5.46 -15.41
C ILE A 65 -3.19 6.89 -15.50
N SER A 66 -4.08 7.87 -15.38
CA SER A 66 -3.69 9.28 -15.26
C SER A 66 -3.24 9.60 -13.83
N ASP A 67 -2.51 10.70 -13.66
CA ASP A 67 -2.15 11.21 -12.32
C ASP A 67 -3.40 11.54 -11.48
N GLU A 68 -4.46 12.06 -12.11
CA GLU A 68 -5.73 12.33 -11.42
C GLU A 68 -6.39 11.04 -10.91
N THR A 69 -6.37 9.98 -11.73
CA THR A 69 -6.89 8.66 -11.31
C THR A 69 -6.04 8.10 -10.19
N THR A 70 -4.72 8.23 -10.28
CA THR A 70 -3.78 7.82 -9.22
C THR A 70 -4.13 8.49 -7.89
N ASP A 71 -4.32 9.81 -7.89
CA ASP A 71 -4.70 10.55 -6.68
C ASP A 71 -6.08 10.15 -6.13
N LYS A 72 -7.04 9.88 -7.01
CA LYS A 72 -8.37 9.40 -6.61
C LYS A 72 -8.29 8.05 -5.90
N ILE A 73 -7.52 7.10 -6.44
CA ILE A 73 -7.37 5.76 -5.87
C ILE A 73 -6.60 5.81 -4.55
N VAL A 74 -5.52 6.59 -4.47
CA VAL A 74 -4.77 6.78 -3.22
C VAL A 74 -5.68 7.39 -2.13
N LYS A 75 -6.46 8.43 -2.45
CA LYS A 75 -7.43 9.02 -1.52
C LYS A 75 -8.51 8.00 -1.09
N LEU A 76 -8.99 7.18 -2.02
CA LEU A 76 -9.95 6.13 -1.73
C LEU A 76 -9.36 5.09 -0.76
N LYS A 77 -8.14 4.61 -1.01
CA LYS A 77 -7.41 3.71 -0.12
C LYS A 77 -7.30 4.28 1.30
N TYR A 78 -6.95 5.56 1.45
CA TYR A 78 -6.92 6.22 2.77
C TYR A 78 -8.29 6.27 3.45
N LYS A 79 -9.35 6.54 2.69
CA LYS A 79 -10.71 6.56 3.24
C LYS A 79 -11.13 5.18 3.74
N ILE A 80 -10.81 4.13 2.99
CA ILE A 80 -11.13 2.74 3.36
C ILE A 80 -10.32 2.34 4.60
N PHE A 81 -9.02 2.65 4.62
CA PHE A 81 -8.14 2.37 5.75
C PHE A 81 -8.66 2.97 7.06
N ASN A 82 -9.12 4.23 7.02
CA ASN A 82 -9.64 4.95 8.19
C ASN A 82 -11.10 4.61 8.55
N SER A 83 -11.75 3.71 7.81
CA SER A 83 -13.15 3.32 8.04
C SER A 83 -13.31 2.00 8.81
N GLY A 84 -12.20 1.28 9.06
CA GLY A 84 -12.14 0.09 9.90
C GLY A 84 -11.68 0.41 11.31
#